data_AF-D6Y4G5-F1
#
_entry.id   AF-D6Y4G5-F1
#
_cell.length_a   1.000
_cell.length_b   1.000
_cell.length_c   1.000
_cell.angle_alpha   90.00
_cell.angle_beta   90.00
_cell.angle_gamma   90.00
#
_symmetry.space_group_name_H-M   'P 1'
#
loop_
_entity.id
_entity.type
_entity.pdbx_description
1 polymer ?
#
loop_
_entity_poly.entity_id
_entity_poly.type
_entity_poly.pdbx_seq_one_letter_code
_entity_poly.pdbx_strand_id
1 'polypeptide(L)'
;MLLIELARTSAAVAADSSRKAKIGHLAELLRRAGPDEAEIAIAYLSGELPQRQIGVGWRSLLDLPGPRQIATATVTQVDAMLERIKAQSGPGSQAARRELLGELFASLTEQEQSFLRRLLAGELRQGALEGVMIEAIAAAAEVPAQEVRRALTLRGSLPAVGAAALRGGVAALREFRLEVGRPVAPMLAQSAPSVTAALEKIGGPAAIEWKFDGVRVQAHRKGGWVGVFTRTLDDITAQVPELVEAVLALPDDDLVLDGEVIALRPDGRPEPFQVTSGRVASRTDVAALRKSVPLSVFFFDALRVGGADLLDLPGSERHAALEAAVPAELIAPRIVTGDPDEGERFFSDAIQRGHEGVVVKSPQTPYTAGRRGAGWIKVKPRHTLDLVVLAAEWGSGRRTGWLSNLHLGAYDPETGGFVMLGKTFKGLTDELLAWQTERLLRLAVGPTDGWVVTVKPELVVEIAFDGVQRSPRYPGGMALRFARVLRYRPDKRPEQADTVAAVRALLPR
;
A
#
# COMPACT_ATOMS: atom_id res chain seq x y z
N MET A 1 13.66 -27.69 -18.17
CA MET A 1 12.48 -27.35 -18.98
C MET A 1 12.83 -26.43 -20.14
N LEU A 2 12.10 -26.58 -21.25
CA LEU A 2 12.23 -25.74 -22.44
C LEU A 2 11.49 -24.41 -22.24
N LEU A 3 11.96 -23.33 -22.86
CA LEU A 3 11.29 -22.03 -22.81
C LEU A 3 9.87 -22.09 -23.40
N ILE A 4 9.66 -22.90 -24.43
CA ILE A 4 8.33 -23.12 -25.04
C ILE A 4 7.28 -23.56 -24.01
N GLU A 5 7.66 -24.26 -22.94
CA GLU A 5 6.72 -24.68 -21.90
C GLU A 5 6.21 -23.48 -21.10
N LEU A 6 7.08 -22.53 -20.76
CA LEU A 6 6.68 -21.26 -20.13
C LEU A 6 5.80 -20.43 -21.08
N ALA A 7 6.18 -20.36 -22.36
CA ALA A 7 5.43 -19.59 -23.34
C ALA A 7 4.00 -20.16 -23.53
N ARG A 8 3.85 -21.49 -23.56
CA ARG A 8 2.54 -22.16 -23.63
C ARG A 8 1.72 -21.97 -22.36
N THR A 9 2.33 -22.11 -21.17
CA THR A 9 1.65 -21.86 -19.90
C THR A 9 1.19 -20.40 -19.81
N SER A 10 2.03 -19.45 -20.23
CA SER A 10 1.69 -18.03 -20.27
C SER A 10 0.48 -17.75 -21.17
N ALA A 11 0.45 -18.36 -22.37
CA ALA A 11 -0.67 -18.25 -23.29
C ALA A 11 -1.96 -18.83 -22.70
N ALA A 12 -1.90 -20.01 -22.05
CA ALA A 12 -3.05 -20.62 -21.40
C ALA A 12 -3.61 -19.74 -20.26
N VAL A 13 -2.72 -19.19 -19.42
CA VAL A 13 -3.08 -18.27 -18.33
C VAL A 13 -3.73 -16.99 -18.84
N ALA A 14 -3.28 -16.48 -19.99
CA ALA A 14 -3.86 -15.29 -20.62
C ALA A 14 -5.24 -15.57 -21.25
N ALA A 15 -5.44 -16.77 -21.81
CA ALA A 15 -6.68 -17.16 -22.46
C ALA A 15 -7.81 -17.49 -21.47
N ASP A 16 -7.47 -17.99 -20.27
CA ASP A 16 -8.47 -18.34 -19.27
C ASP A 16 -8.94 -17.09 -18.47
N SER A 17 -10.22 -17.06 -18.09
CA SER A 17 -10.80 -16.02 -17.23
C SER A 17 -10.92 -16.48 -15.77
N SER A 18 -10.90 -17.79 -15.52
CA SER A 18 -11.02 -18.38 -14.19
C SER A 18 -9.71 -18.29 -13.42
N ARG A 19 -9.74 -17.60 -12.28
CA ARG A 19 -8.60 -17.53 -11.35
C ARG A 19 -8.10 -18.93 -10.95
N LYS A 20 -9.01 -19.88 -10.73
CA LYS A 20 -8.67 -21.26 -10.33
C LYS A 20 -7.93 -22.00 -11.44
N ALA A 21 -8.36 -21.84 -12.69
CA ALA A 21 -7.71 -22.47 -13.83
C ALA A 21 -6.30 -21.90 -14.06
N LYS A 22 -6.14 -20.58 -13.95
CA LYS A 22 -4.81 -19.93 -13.99
C LYS A 22 -3.85 -20.48 -12.95
N ILE A 23 -4.32 -20.65 -11.71
CA ILE A 23 -3.54 -21.27 -10.63
C ILE A 23 -3.13 -22.69 -11.03
N GLY A 24 -4.05 -23.48 -11.57
CA GLY A 24 -3.79 -24.85 -12.03
C GLY A 24 -2.71 -24.92 -13.12
N HIS A 25 -2.80 -24.10 -14.17
CA HIS A 25 -1.80 -24.07 -15.25
C HIS A 25 -0.39 -23.74 -14.74
N LEU A 26 -0.29 -22.75 -13.85
CA LEU A 26 0.98 -22.36 -13.25
C LEU A 26 1.53 -23.46 -12.34
N ALA A 27 0.69 -24.01 -11.45
CA ALA A 27 1.10 -25.06 -10.53
C ALA A 27 1.60 -26.32 -11.26
N GLU A 28 0.93 -26.70 -12.35
CA GLU A 28 1.34 -27.85 -13.17
C GLU A 28 2.71 -27.65 -13.83
N LEU A 29 3.02 -26.45 -14.30
CA LEU A 29 4.36 -26.15 -14.79
C LEU A 29 5.39 -26.21 -13.65
N LEU A 30 5.10 -25.55 -12.52
CA LEU A 30 6.02 -25.42 -11.39
C LEU A 30 6.37 -26.77 -10.76
N ARG A 31 5.45 -27.73 -10.71
CA ARG A 31 5.72 -29.11 -10.27
C ARG A 31 6.79 -29.83 -11.10
N ARG A 32 7.00 -29.41 -12.34
CA ARG A 32 7.98 -29.99 -13.27
C ARG A 32 9.27 -29.18 -13.35
N ALA A 33 9.37 -28.05 -12.64
CA ALA A 33 10.56 -27.21 -12.64
C ALA A 33 11.68 -27.85 -11.81
N GLY A 34 12.87 -27.95 -12.39
CA GLY A 34 14.07 -28.36 -11.66
C GLY A 34 14.53 -27.28 -10.65
N PRO A 35 15.44 -27.63 -9.72
CA PRO A 35 15.95 -26.70 -8.71
C PRO A 35 16.55 -25.41 -9.29
N ASP A 36 17.28 -25.52 -10.41
CA ASP A 36 17.93 -24.39 -11.09
C ASP A 36 16.98 -23.61 -12.01
N GLU A 37 15.74 -24.10 -12.17
CA GLU A 37 14.76 -23.58 -13.13
C GLU A 37 13.61 -22.86 -12.43
N ALA A 38 13.25 -23.31 -11.23
CA ALA A 38 12.10 -22.82 -10.49
C ALA A 38 12.12 -21.30 -10.28
N GLU A 39 13.26 -20.75 -9.84
CA GLU A 39 13.39 -19.32 -9.60
C GLU A 39 13.19 -18.52 -10.91
N ILE A 40 13.85 -18.94 -11.99
CA ILE A 40 13.75 -18.29 -13.31
C ILE A 40 12.32 -18.39 -13.86
N ALA A 41 11.70 -19.56 -13.78
CA ALA A 41 10.35 -19.80 -14.27
C ALA A 41 9.31 -18.95 -13.53
N ILE A 42 9.44 -18.83 -12.21
CA ILE A 42 8.58 -17.96 -11.40
C ILE A 42 8.80 -16.51 -11.79
N ALA A 43 10.05 -16.04 -11.89
CA ALA A 43 10.35 -14.66 -12.29
C ALA A 43 9.72 -14.32 -13.65
N TYR A 44 9.98 -15.14 -14.67
CA TYR A 44 9.48 -14.91 -16.02
C TYR A 44 7.95 -14.92 -16.08
N LEU A 45 7.29 -15.85 -15.39
CA LEU A 45 5.83 -15.91 -15.34
C LEU A 45 5.22 -14.86 -14.40
N SER A 46 6.01 -14.23 -13.54
CA SER A 46 5.61 -13.01 -12.82
C SER A 46 5.84 -11.73 -13.62
N GLY A 47 6.39 -11.84 -14.84
CA GLY A 47 6.68 -10.69 -15.70
C GLY A 47 7.96 -9.94 -15.30
N GLU A 48 8.83 -10.61 -14.54
CA GLU A 48 10.10 -10.05 -14.04
C GLU A 48 11.29 -10.81 -14.63
N LEU A 49 12.44 -10.14 -14.66
CA LEU A 49 13.72 -10.77 -14.97
C LEU A 49 14.53 -10.91 -13.68
N PRO A 50 15.16 -12.06 -13.40
CA PRO A 50 16.13 -12.18 -12.31
C PRO A 50 17.22 -11.09 -12.39
N GLN A 51 17.60 -10.70 -13.61
CA GLN A 51 18.60 -9.69 -13.91
C GLN A 51 18.13 -8.25 -13.67
N ARG A 52 16.82 -8.02 -13.53
CA ARG A 52 16.14 -6.72 -13.54
C ARG A 52 16.35 -5.98 -14.87
N GLN A 53 17.11 -4.89 -14.86
CA GLN A 53 17.41 -4.12 -16.06
C GLN A 53 18.65 -4.67 -16.77
N ILE A 54 18.49 -5.06 -18.03
CA ILE A 54 19.58 -5.61 -18.87
C ILE A 54 20.13 -4.59 -19.88
N GLY A 55 19.61 -3.35 -19.86
CA GLY A 55 20.05 -2.27 -20.76
C GLY A 55 19.55 -2.42 -22.21
N VAL A 56 18.47 -3.20 -22.42
CA VAL A 56 17.79 -3.36 -23.72
C VAL A 56 16.55 -2.46 -23.74
N GLY A 57 16.49 -1.53 -24.68
CA GLY A 57 15.33 -0.66 -24.89
C GLY A 57 14.34 -1.24 -25.91
N TRP A 58 13.11 -0.73 -25.92
CA TRP A 58 12.04 -1.19 -26.83
C TRP A 58 12.44 -1.20 -28.31
N ARG A 59 13.29 -0.25 -28.74
CA ARG A 59 13.79 -0.16 -30.12
C ARG A 59 14.59 -1.39 -30.55
N SER A 60 15.31 -2.01 -29.62
CA SER A 60 16.09 -3.23 -29.89
C SER A 60 15.21 -4.46 -30.08
N LEU A 61 13.90 -4.37 -29.84
CA LEU A 61 12.93 -5.45 -29.99
C LEU A 61 12.07 -5.32 -31.25
N LEU A 62 12.33 -4.32 -32.10
CA LEU A 62 11.57 -4.07 -33.33
C LEU A 62 12.00 -4.97 -34.49
N ASP A 63 13.30 -5.17 -34.64
CA ASP A 63 13.91 -5.89 -35.76
C ASP A 63 14.52 -7.19 -35.23
N LEU A 64 13.67 -8.22 -35.11
CA LEU A 64 14.03 -9.52 -34.58
C LEU A 64 14.23 -10.51 -35.74
N PRO A 65 15.20 -11.44 -35.62
CA PRO A 65 15.47 -12.44 -36.65
C PRO A 65 14.32 -13.44 -36.82
N GLY A 66 14.28 -14.11 -37.97
CA GLY A 66 13.28 -15.16 -38.24
C GLY A 66 13.29 -16.27 -37.19
N PRO A 67 12.11 -16.82 -36.83
CA PRO A 67 12.01 -17.82 -35.79
C PRO A 67 12.55 -19.19 -36.22
N ARG A 68 13.06 -19.95 -35.25
CA ARG A 68 13.40 -21.36 -35.42
C ARG A 68 12.13 -22.22 -35.51
N GLN A 69 12.18 -23.32 -36.24
CA GLN A 69 11.03 -24.23 -36.38
C GLN A 69 10.82 -25.15 -35.17
N ILE A 70 11.89 -25.51 -34.46
CA ILE A 70 11.87 -26.48 -33.35
C ILE A 70 12.38 -25.80 -32.08
N ALA A 71 11.59 -25.92 -31.01
CA ALA A 71 11.96 -25.44 -29.69
C ALA A 71 13.08 -26.29 -29.11
N THR A 72 14.19 -25.64 -28.77
CA THR A 72 15.39 -26.28 -28.20
C THR A 72 16.01 -25.47 -27.06
N ALA A 73 15.62 -24.20 -26.93
CA ALA A 73 16.14 -23.32 -25.89
C ALA A 73 15.57 -23.73 -24.52
N THR A 74 16.47 -23.98 -23.56
CA THR A 74 16.10 -24.19 -22.17
C THR A 74 15.96 -22.86 -21.44
N VAL A 75 15.20 -22.86 -20.35
CA VAL A 75 15.01 -21.65 -19.51
C VAL A 75 16.35 -21.14 -18.96
N THR A 76 17.24 -22.03 -18.53
CA THR A 76 18.57 -21.69 -17.99
C THR A 76 19.51 -21.14 -19.05
N GLN A 77 19.49 -21.67 -20.29
CA GLN A 77 20.27 -21.10 -21.40
C GLN A 77 19.84 -19.69 -21.75
N VAL A 78 18.53 -19.43 -21.75
CA VAL A 78 17.97 -18.10 -22.03
C VAL A 78 18.39 -17.13 -20.93
N ASP A 79 18.24 -17.52 -19.66
CA ASP A 79 18.65 -16.73 -18.50
C ASP A 79 20.14 -16.39 -18.52
N ALA A 80 21.00 -17.37 -18.80
CA ALA A 80 22.44 -17.16 -18.94
C ALA A 80 22.78 -16.18 -20.08
N MET A 81 22.03 -16.21 -21.18
CA MET A 81 22.22 -15.25 -22.28
C MET A 81 21.79 -13.83 -21.87
N LEU A 82 20.71 -13.68 -21.10
CA LEU A 82 20.29 -12.39 -20.56
C LEU A 82 21.32 -11.81 -19.58
N GLU A 83 21.96 -12.66 -18.77
CA GLU A 83 23.05 -12.22 -17.89
C GLU A 83 24.27 -11.74 -18.70
N ARG A 84 24.63 -12.45 -19.79
CA ARG A 84 25.69 -12.02 -20.72
C ARG A 84 25.37 -10.67 -21.37
N ILE A 85 24.11 -10.42 -21.73
CA ILE A 85 23.64 -9.12 -22.27
C ILE A 85 23.79 -8.02 -21.22
N LYS A 86 23.37 -8.29 -19.98
CA LYS A 86 23.48 -7.33 -18.87
C LYS A 86 24.94 -6.94 -18.57
N ALA A 87 25.84 -7.92 -18.59
CA ALA A 87 27.25 -7.74 -18.27
C ALA A 87 28.00 -6.82 -19.26
N GLN A 88 27.45 -6.54 -20.44
CA GLN A 88 28.08 -5.65 -21.42
C GLN A 88 28.21 -4.22 -20.87
N SER A 89 29.40 -3.64 -20.89
CA SER A 89 29.63 -2.27 -20.40
C SER A 89 30.68 -1.55 -21.25
N GLY A 90 30.75 -0.22 -21.10
CA GLY A 90 31.70 0.61 -21.84
C GLY A 90 31.31 0.92 -23.31
N PRO A 91 32.23 1.55 -24.07
CA PRO A 91 32.03 1.90 -25.46
C PRO A 91 31.70 0.67 -26.32
N GLY A 92 30.72 0.79 -27.22
CA GLY A 92 30.29 -0.32 -28.08
C GLY A 92 29.34 -1.33 -27.42
N SER A 93 29.11 -1.25 -26.10
CA SER A 93 28.23 -2.21 -25.38
C SER A 93 26.80 -2.26 -25.91
N GLN A 94 26.28 -1.20 -26.51
CA GLN A 94 24.95 -1.20 -27.14
C GLN A 94 24.91 -2.03 -28.43
N ALA A 95 26.00 -2.09 -29.20
CA ALA A 95 26.10 -2.95 -30.37
C ALA A 95 26.22 -4.42 -29.95
N ALA A 96 27.09 -4.72 -28.97
CA ALA A 96 27.25 -6.07 -28.43
C ALA A 96 25.94 -6.61 -27.82
N ARG A 97 25.19 -5.79 -27.07
CA ARG A 97 23.86 -6.17 -26.57
C ARG A 97 22.89 -6.52 -27.70
N ARG A 98 22.89 -5.77 -28.81
CA ARG A 98 22.02 -6.04 -29.96
C ARG A 98 22.40 -7.35 -30.66
N GLU A 99 23.69 -7.62 -30.81
CA GLU A 99 24.18 -8.87 -31.40
C GLU A 99 23.76 -10.09 -30.56
N LEU A 100 24.05 -10.07 -29.25
CA LEU A 100 23.65 -11.13 -28.33
C LEU A 100 22.12 -11.31 -28.27
N LEU A 101 21.36 -10.22 -28.36
CA LEU A 101 19.90 -10.29 -28.43
C LEU A 101 19.43 -10.93 -29.74
N GLY A 102 20.08 -10.62 -30.87
CA GLY A 102 19.84 -11.26 -32.15
C GLY A 102 20.12 -12.76 -32.10
N GLU A 103 21.28 -13.16 -31.56
CA GLU A 103 21.63 -14.58 -31.34
C GLU A 103 20.57 -15.30 -30.50
N LEU A 104 20.17 -14.67 -29.39
CA LEU A 104 19.13 -15.22 -28.51
C LEU A 104 17.84 -15.44 -29.30
N PHE A 105 17.29 -14.41 -29.93
CA PHE A 105 16.00 -14.52 -30.62
C PHE A 105 16.05 -15.45 -31.84
N ALA A 106 17.17 -15.54 -32.56
CA ALA A 106 17.35 -16.47 -33.68
C ALA A 106 17.29 -17.94 -33.23
N SER A 107 17.62 -18.23 -31.96
CA SER A 107 17.54 -19.57 -31.39
C SER A 107 16.12 -20.00 -30.98
N LEU A 108 15.17 -19.06 -30.95
CA LEU A 108 13.82 -19.24 -30.43
C LEU A 108 12.78 -19.48 -31.53
N THR A 109 11.76 -20.26 -31.21
CA THR A 109 10.54 -20.38 -32.02
C THR A 109 9.68 -19.11 -31.95
N GLU A 110 8.71 -18.97 -32.87
CA GLU A 110 7.82 -17.80 -32.91
C GLU A 110 7.08 -17.56 -31.57
N GLN A 111 6.58 -18.63 -30.95
CA GLN A 111 5.88 -18.54 -29.67
C GLN A 111 6.84 -18.13 -28.53
N GLU A 112 8.07 -18.64 -28.52
CA GLU A 112 9.11 -18.26 -27.56
C GLU A 112 9.56 -16.81 -27.74
N GLN A 113 9.78 -16.37 -28.98
CA GLN A 113 10.11 -14.97 -29.29
C GLN A 113 8.98 -14.03 -28.83
N SER A 114 7.73 -14.37 -29.10
CA SER A 114 6.57 -13.57 -28.68
C SER A 114 6.49 -13.44 -27.16
N PHE A 115 6.67 -14.55 -26.44
CA PHE A 115 6.72 -14.57 -24.97
C PHE A 115 7.87 -13.70 -24.43
N LEU A 116 9.10 -13.95 -24.88
CA LEU A 116 10.29 -13.26 -24.38
C LEU A 116 10.24 -11.76 -24.71
N ARG A 117 9.78 -11.37 -25.92
CA ARG A 117 9.61 -9.97 -26.28
C ARG A 117 8.66 -9.24 -25.32
N ARG A 118 7.51 -9.87 -24.99
CA ARG A 118 6.54 -9.28 -24.05
C ARG A 118 7.10 -9.19 -22.63
N LEU A 119 7.86 -10.19 -22.20
CA LEU A 119 8.57 -10.18 -20.93
C LEU A 119 9.57 -9.01 -20.86
N LEU A 120 10.46 -8.89 -21.86
CA LEU A 120 11.47 -7.83 -21.93
C LEU A 120 10.85 -6.42 -22.03
N ALA A 121 9.68 -6.29 -22.66
CA ALA A 121 8.94 -5.04 -22.74
C ALA A 121 8.19 -4.69 -21.44
N GLY A 122 8.10 -5.59 -20.46
CA GLY A 122 7.26 -5.41 -19.26
C GLY A 122 5.75 -5.51 -19.55
N GLU A 123 5.38 -6.15 -20.67
CA GLU A 123 4.01 -6.23 -21.17
C GLU A 123 3.47 -7.67 -21.22
N LEU A 124 3.94 -8.54 -20.32
CA LEU A 124 3.46 -9.92 -20.27
C LEU A 124 1.94 -9.97 -20.09
N ARG A 125 1.34 -9.10 -19.27
CA ARG A 125 -0.12 -8.83 -19.17
C ARG A 125 -1.02 -10.07 -19.19
N GLN A 126 -0.56 -11.20 -18.65
CA GLN A 126 -1.29 -12.48 -18.70
C GLN A 126 -2.40 -12.60 -17.63
N GLY A 127 -2.60 -11.57 -16.81
CA GLY A 127 -3.59 -11.58 -15.75
C GLY A 127 -3.26 -12.52 -14.58
N ALA A 128 -1.99 -12.93 -14.43
CA ALA A 128 -1.47 -13.61 -13.24
C ALA A 128 -0.68 -12.60 -12.39
N LEU A 129 -1.40 -11.84 -11.57
CA LEU A 129 -0.80 -10.97 -10.56
C LEU A 129 -0.05 -11.82 -9.52
N GLU A 130 0.84 -11.19 -8.74
CA GLU A 130 1.59 -11.81 -7.63
C GLU A 130 0.73 -12.75 -6.76
N GLY A 131 -0.50 -12.32 -6.44
CA GLY A 131 -1.44 -13.13 -5.66
C GLY A 131 -1.91 -14.43 -6.32
N VAL A 132 -1.90 -14.55 -7.65
CA VAL A 132 -2.19 -15.80 -8.37
C VAL A 132 -0.96 -16.72 -8.31
N MET A 133 0.23 -16.16 -8.52
CA MET A 133 1.48 -16.92 -8.48
C MET A 133 1.75 -17.49 -7.08
N ILE A 134 1.47 -16.75 -6.02
CA ILE A 134 1.57 -17.25 -4.63
C ILE A 134 0.71 -18.52 -4.43
N GLU A 135 -0.52 -18.52 -4.92
CA GLU A 135 -1.41 -19.69 -4.80
C GLU A 135 -0.92 -20.86 -5.67
N ALA A 136 -0.34 -20.57 -6.85
CA ALA A 136 0.23 -21.58 -7.71
C ALA A 136 1.49 -22.25 -7.10
N ILE A 137 2.37 -21.46 -6.49
CA ILE A 137 3.53 -21.94 -5.73
C ILE A 137 3.06 -22.82 -4.56
N ALA A 138 2.07 -22.34 -3.79
CA ALA A 138 1.52 -23.08 -2.66
C ALA A 138 0.93 -24.43 -3.09
N ALA A 139 0.15 -24.44 -4.18
CA ALA A 139 -0.42 -25.66 -4.74
C ALA A 139 0.65 -26.61 -5.30
N ALA A 140 1.68 -26.10 -5.98
CA ALA A 140 2.74 -26.91 -6.56
C ALA A 140 3.68 -27.53 -5.51
N ALA A 141 3.97 -26.79 -4.44
CA ALA A 141 4.82 -27.24 -3.34
C ALA A 141 4.05 -27.97 -2.23
N GLU A 142 2.72 -28.10 -2.36
CA GLU A 142 1.82 -28.69 -1.36
C GLU A 142 1.96 -28.07 0.05
N VAL A 143 2.14 -26.75 0.08
CA VAL A 143 2.28 -25.97 1.32
C VAL A 143 1.10 -25.02 1.52
N PRO A 144 0.78 -24.61 2.76
CA PRO A 144 -0.19 -23.55 2.99
C PRO A 144 0.25 -22.25 2.32
N ALA A 145 -0.64 -21.59 1.58
CA ALA A 145 -0.32 -20.31 0.92
C ALA A 145 0.11 -19.22 1.92
N GLN A 146 -0.28 -19.33 3.19
CA GLN A 146 0.17 -18.45 4.26
C GLN A 146 1.69 -18.54 4.52
N GLU A 147 2.28 -19.73 4.43
CA GLU A 147 3.73 -19.93 4.61
C GLU A 147 4.51 -19.25 3.47
N VAL A 148 4.04 -19.39 2.22
CA VAL A 148 4.63 -18.70 1.06
C VAL A 148 4.58 -17.18 1.23
N ARG A 149 3.46 -16.66 1.73
CA ARG A 149 3.29 -15.22 1.97
C ARG A 149 4.18 -14.71 3.09
N ARG A 150 4.29 -15.45 4.17
CA ARG A 150 5.19 -15.14 5.29
C ARG A 150 6.63 -15.05 4.81
N ALA A 151 7.10 -16.06 4.07
CA ALA A 151 8.43 -16.05 3.48
C ALA A 151 8.63 -14.88 2.50
N LEU A 152 7.63 -14.58 1.66
CA LEU A 152 7.67 -13.44 0.74
C LEU A 152 7.80 -12.11 1.47
N THR A 153 7.05 -11.92 2.57
CA THR A 153 7.17 -10.75 3.43
C THR A 153 8.61 -10.54 3.92
N LEU A 154 9.25 -11.60 4.40
CA LEU A 154 10.58 -11.53 5.02
C LEU A 154 11.69 -11.40 3.98
N ARG A 155 11.53 -12.10 2.84
CA ARG A 155 12.55 -12.15 1.79
C ARG A 155 12.45 -11.03 0.77
N GLY A 156 11.24 -10.57 0.44
CA GLY A 156 10.96 -9.57 -0.59
C GLY A 156 11.16 -10.07 -2.03
N SER A 157 11.26 -11.38 -2.26
CA SER A 157 11.45 -11.98 -3.59
C SER A 157 10.57 -13.22 -3.75
N LEU A 158 9.53 -13.12 -4.59
CA LEU A 158 8.66 -14.26 -4.89
C LEU A 158 9.37 -15.40 -5.62
N PRO A 159 10.26 -15.13 -6.60
CA PRO A 159 11.06 -16.19 -7.24
C PRO A 159 11.86 -17.03 -6.24
N ALA A 160 12.66 -16.39 -5.38
CA ALA A 160 13.50 -17.08 -4.41
C ALA A 160 12.67 -17.88 -3.39
N VAL A 161 11.54 -17.31 -2.95
CA VAL A 161 10.62 -17.97 -2.01
C VAL A 161 9.93 -19.18 -2.64
N GLY A 162 9.47 -19.06 -3.89
CA GLY A 162 8.82 -20.19 -4.55
C GLY A 162 9.80 -21.30 -4.90
N ALA A 163 11.04 -20.98 -5.29
CA ALA A 163 12.09 -21.98 -5.46
C ALA A 163 12.41 -22.72 -4.14
N ALA A 164 12.46 -22.01 -3.02
CA ALA A 164 12.62 -22.62 -1.70
C ALA A 164 11.42 -23.52 -1.33
N ALA A 165 10.19 -23.06 -1.57
CA ALA A 165 8.98 -23.85 -1.34
C ALA A 165 9.00 -25.17 -2.13
N LEU A 166 9.33 -25.11 -3.42
CA LEU A 166 9.38 -26.30 -4.28
C LEU A 166 10.50 -27.27 -3.89
N ARG A 167 11.61 -26.77 -3.33
CA ARG A 167 12.75 -27.60 -2.91
C ARG A 167 12.53 -28.30 -1.57
N GLY A 168 11.98 -27.59 -0.58
CA GLY A 168 11.97 -28.06 0.80
C GLY A 168 10.69 -27.77 1.58
N GLY A 169 9.61 -27.41 0.88
CA GLY A 169 8.30 -27.16 1.47
C GLY A 169 8.33 -26.12 2.59
N VAL A 170 7.54 -26.37 3.64
CA VAL A 170 7.42 -25.47 4.81
C VAL A 170 8.75 -25.30 5.53
N ALA A 171 9.59 -26.34 5.61
CA ALA A 171 10.87 -26.25 6.30
C ALA A 171 11.80 -25.19 5.66
N ALA A 172 11.95 -25.24 4.34
CA ALA A 172 12.73 -24.24 3.60
C ALA A 172 12.10 -22.84 3.65
N LEU A 173 10.76 -22.73 3.68
CA LEU A 173 10.09 -21.45 3.85
C LEU A 173 10.34 -20.81 5.24
N ARG A 174 10.51 -21.63 6.27
CA ARG A 174 10.79 -21.17 7.64
C ARG A 174 12.24 -20.79 7.90
N GLU A 175 13.14 -21.08 6.96
CA GLU A 175 14.51 -20.55 6.99
C GLU A 175 14.55 -19.04 6.72
N PHE A 176 13.55 -18.50 6.00
CA PHE A 176 13.39 -17.06 5.88
C PHE A 176 12.97 -16.46 7.22
N ARG A 177 13.89 -15.71 7.81
CA ARG A 177 13.77 -15.01 9.09
C ARG A 177 13.80 -13.50 8.88
N LEU A 178 13.43 -12.76 9.91
CA LEU A 178 13.56 -11.31 9.90
C LEU A 178 15.06 -10.94 9.95
N GLU A 179 15.50 -10.16 8.97
CA GLU A 179 16.86 -9.64 8.91
C GLU A 179 16.86 -8.17 9.35
N VAL A 180 17.62 -7.84 10.39
CA VAL A 180 17.80 -6.45 10.80
C VAL A 180 18.45 -5.64 9.66
N GLY A 181 17.89 -4.47 9.34
CA GLY A 181 18.29 -3.67 8.18
C GLY A 181 17.54 -3.97 6.88
N ARG A 182 16.70 -5.01 6.86
CA ARG A 182 15.72 -5.25 5.78
C ARG A 182 14.31 -5.00 6.33
N PRO A 183 13.70 -3.83 6.07
CA PRO A 183 12.37 -3.55 6.58
C PRO A 183 11.31 -4.41 5.89
N VAL A 184 10.28 -4.78 6.64
CA VAL A 184 9.12 -5.54 6.14
C VAL A 184 7.91 -4.64 5.96
N ALA A 185 7.09 -4.96 4.96
CA ALA A 185 5.88 -4.19 4.68
C ALA A 185 4.96 -4.11 5.91
N PRO A 186 4.41 -2.94 6.26
CA PRO A 186 3.63 -2.79 7.48
C PRO A 186 2.29 -3.54 7.41
N MET A 187 1.86 -4.11 8.53
CA MET A 187 0.49 -4.61 8.69
C MET A 187 -0.51 -3.45 8.64
N LEU A 188 -1.58 -3.61 7.86
CA LEU A 188 -2.56 -2.55 7.61
C LEU A 188 -3.86 -2.80 8.36
N ALA A 189 -4.51 -1.72 8.79
CA ALA A 189 -5.81 -1.80 9.47
C ALA A 189 -7.00 -1.68 8.49
N GLN A 190 -8.08 -2.41 8.79
CA GLN A 190 -9.43 -2.15 8.28
C GLN A 190 -10.02 -0.90 8.94
N SER A 191 -11.19 -0.46 8.48
CA SER A 191 -11.94 0.63 9.11
C SER A 191 -13.26 0.12 9.69
N ALA A 192 -13.66 0.67 10.83
CA ALA A 192 -15.00 0.54 11.39
C ALA A 192 -15.58 1.91 11.73
N PRO A 193 -16.92 2.05 11.76
CA PRO A 193 -17.57 3.33 12.06
C PRO A 193 -17.56 3.71 13.55
N SER A 194 -17.38 2.76 14.47
CA SER A 194 -17.36 2.97 15.92
C SER A 194 -16.49 1.90 16.61
N VAL A 195 -16.18 2.09 17.90
CA VAL A 195 -15.44 1.10 18.69
C VAL A 195 -16.28 -0.15 18.90
N THR A 196 -17.58 -0.01 19.18
CA THR A 196 -18.53 -1.14 19.26
C THR A 196 -18.47 -2.03 18.02
N ALA A 197 -18.60 -1.43 16.82
CA ALA A 197 -18.57 -2.18 15.57
C ALA A 197 -17.20 -2.81 15.27
N ALA A 198 -16.12 -2.25 15.84
CA ALA A 198 -14.79 -2.86 15.75
C ALA A 198 -14.68 -4.07 16.70
N LEU A 199 -15.13 -3.95 17.95
CA LEU A 199 -15.15 -5.04 18.93
C LEU A 199 -16.01 -6.23 18.45
N GLU A 200 -17.19 -5.97 17.90
CA GLU A 200 -18.06 -6.99 17.30
C GLU A 200 -17.36 -7.78 16.19
N LYS A 201 -16.58 -7.08 15.33
CA LYS A 201 -15.79 -7.73 14.27
C LYS A 201 -14.61 -8.54 14.81
N ILE A 202 -14.00 -8.12 15.92
CA ILE A 202 -12.96 -8.89 16.60
C ILE A 202 -13.56 -10.14 17.27
N GLY A 203 -14.79 -10.04 17.79
CA GLY A 203 -15.52 -11.15 18.41
C GLY A 203 -15.06 -11.47 19.84
N GLY A 204 -14.51 -10.49 20.57
CA GLY A 204 -14.05 -10.65 21.95
C GLY A 204 -13.26 -9.43 22.46
N PRO A 205 -12.65 -9.53 23.66
CA PRO A 205 -11.78 -8.50 24.19
C PRO A 205 -10.66 -8.14 23.22
N ALA A 206 -10.39 -6.85 23.08
CA ALA A 206 -9.41 -6.31 22.15
C ALA A 206 -8.45 -5.35 22.84
N ALA A 207 -7.25 -5.24 22.31
CA ALA A 207 -6.34 -4.16 22.63
C ALA A 207 -6.78 -2.90 21.87
N ILE A 208 -7.04 -1.81 22.58
CA ILE A 208 -7.40 -0.52 21.97
C ILE A 208 -6.24 0.42 22.23
N GLU A 209 -5.63 0.92 21.16
CA GLU A 209 -4.46 1.79 21.22
C GLU A 209 -4.77 3.13 20.56
N TRP A 210 -4.13 4.21 21.03
CA TRP A 210 -4.26 5.50 20.36
C TRP A 210 -3.81 5.42 18.90
N LYS A 211 -4.59 6.07 18.03
CA LYS A 211 -4.23 6.27 16.65
C LYS A 211 -3.64 7.66 16.47
N PHE A 212 -2.34 7.73 16.26
CA PHE A 212 -1.62 8.95 15.97
C PHE A 212 -1.84 9.43 14.51
N ASP A 213 -1.78 10.74 14.28
CA ASP A 213 -1.76 11.39 12.94
C ASP A 213 -0.30 11.76 12.59
N GLY A 214 0.51 10.73 12.30
CA GLY A 214 1.95 10.84 12.17
C GLY A 214 2.52 10.15 10.94
N VAL A 215 3.84 9.93 10.98
CA VAL A 215 4.54 9.11 9.99
C VAL A 215 4.86 7.77 10.62
N ARG A 216 4.23 6.70 10.13
CA ARG A 216 4.58 5.33 10.52
C ARG A 216 6.01 4.99 10.13
N VAL A 217 6.75 4.44 11.10
CA VAL A 217 8.14 4.01 10.95
C VAL A 217 8.35 2.60 11.47
N GLN A 218 9.33 1.91 10.89
CA GLN A 218 9.90 0.68 11.42
C GLN A 218 11.34 0.98 11.85
N ALA A 219 11.63 0.86 13.14
CA ALA A 219 12.95 1.07 13.70
C ALA A 219 13.67 -0.28 13.85
N HIS A 220 14.87 -0.39 13.31
CA HIS A 220 15.73 -1.56 13.37
C HIS A 220 16.97 -1.21 14.18
N ARG A 221 17.43 -2.12 15.04
CA ARG A 221 18.71 -1.98 15.76
C ARG A 221 19.50 -3.29 15.73
N LYS A 222 20.81 -3.19 15.45
CA LYS A 222 21.79 -4.26 15.64
C LYS A 222 23.07 -3.70 16.26
N GLY A 223 23.31 -4.00 17.53
CA GLY A 223 24.42 -3.40 18.28
C GLY A 223 24.29 -1.87 18.31
N GLY A 224 25.33 -1.17 17.82
CA GLY A 224 25.35 0.28 17.67
C GLY A 224 24.77 0.82 16.36
N TRP A 225 24.30 -0.06 15.45
CA TRP A 225 23.67 0.37 14.20
C TRP A 225 22.16 0.50 14.39
N VAL A 226 21.57 1.59 13.88
CA VAL A 226 20.13 1.81 13.81
C VAL A 226 19.74 2.22 12.40
N GLY A 227 18.62 1.68 11.93
CA GLY A 227 17.94 2.11 10.71
C GLY A 227 16.48 2.43 10.98
N VAL A 228 15.97 3.51 10.39
CA VAL A 228 14.56 3.90 10.50
C VAL A 228 13.94 3.97 9.11
N PHE A 229 12.90 3.18 8.89
CA PHE A 229 12.27 3.02 7.58
C PHE A 229 10.83 3.50 7.61
N THR A 230 10.38 4.20 6.58
CA THR A 230 8.98 4.65 6.47
C THR A 230 8.04 3.50 6.13
N ARG A 231 6.73 3.79 6.10
CA ARG A 231 5.71 2.91 5.54
C ARG A 231 6.00 2.39 4.12
N THR A 232 6.66 3.19 3.29
CA THR A 232 7.07 2.84 1.92
C THR A 232 8.44 2.18 1.87
N LEU A 233 9.02 1.87 3.03
CA LEU A 233 10.32 1.24 3.23
C LEU A 233 11.50 2.14 2.84
N ASP A 234 11.28 3.45 2.73
CA ASP A 234 12.34 4.41 2.50
C ASP A 234 13.15 4.61 3.78
N ASP A 235 14.48 4.60 3.66
CA ASP A 235 15.39 4.92 4.77
C ASP A 235 15.35 6.43 5.06
N ILE A 236 14.96 6.77 6.29
CA ILE A 236 14.90 8.13 6.83
C ILE A 236 15.80 8.34 8.05
N THR A 237 16.76 7.44 8.28
CA THR A 237 17.61 7.42 9.48
C THR A 237 18.30 8.75 9.74
N ALA A 238 18.85 9.38 8.69
CA ALA A 238 19.56 10.66 8.82
C ALA A 238 18.66 11.85 9.14
N GLN A 239 17.36 11.74 8.88
CA GLN A 239 16.37 12.81 9.04
C GLN A 239 15.79 12.87 10.46
N VAL A 240 15.90 11.75 11.21
CA VAL A 240 15.27 11.57 12.54
C VAL A 240 16.30 11.18 13.63
N PRO A 241 17.38 11.96 13.84
CA PRO A 241 18.40 11.63 14.83
C PRO A 241 17.85 11.45 16.27
N GLU A 242 16.77 12.14 16.61
CA GLU A 242 16.07 12.00 17.90
C GLU A 242 15.55 10.57 18.12
N LEU A 243 15.03 9.94 17.06
CA LEU A 243 14.59 8.55 17.09
C LEU A 243 15.77 7.58 17.19
N VAL A 244 16.85 7.86 16.46
CA VAL A 244 18.06 7.04 16.49
C VAL A 244 18.62 6.99 17.91
N GLU A 245 18.72 8.14 18.57
CA GLU A 245 19.15 8.24 19.96
C GLU A 245 18.21 7.50 20.92
N ALA A 246 16.90 7.65 20.76
CA ALA A 246 15.92 6.94 21.58
C ALA A 246 16.04 5.42 21.43
N VAL A 247 16.21 4.92 20.21
CA VAL A 247 16.37 3.48 19.92
C VAL A 247 17.72 2.95 20.42
N LEU A 248 18.80 3.73 20.32
CA LEU A 248 20.12 3.37 20.87
C LEU A 248 20.15 3.32 22.39
N ALA A 249 19.29 4.09 23.07
CA ALA A 249 19.18 4.09 24.52
C ALA A 249 18.41 2.88 25.09
N LEU A 250 17.73 2.09 24.24
CA LEU A 250 17.03 0.89 24.68
C LEU A 250 18.00 -0.18 25.21
N PRO A 251 17.57 -1.03 26.15
CA PRO A 251 18.44 -2.06 26.74
C PRO A 251 18.84 -3.14 25.71
N ASP A 252 17.91 -3.56 24.86
CA ASP A 252 18.16 -4.54 23.80
C ASP A 252 18.83 -3.91 22.58
N ASP A 253 19.80 -4.62 22.02
CA ASP A 253 20.55 -4.18 20.85
C ASP A 253 20.21 -4.94 19.56
N ASP A 254 19.24 -5.86 19.60
CA ASP A 254 18.72 -6.60 18.45
C ASP A 254 17.19 -6.45 18.39
N LEU A 255 16.72 -5.45 17.66
CA LEU A 255 15.33 -4.99 17.68
C LEU A 255 14.78 -4.75 16.28
N VAL A 256 13.49 -5.05 16.09
CA VAL A 256 12.65 -4.48 15.03
C VAL A 256 11.32 -4.06 15.63
N LEU A 257 11.07 -2.75 15.67
CA LEU A 257 9.90 -2.13 16.30
C LEU A 257 9.08 -1.38 15.26
N ASP A 258 7.75 -1.43 15.39
CA ASP A 258 6.80 -0.69 14.55
C ASP A 258 6.18 0.43 15.39
N GLY A 259 6.18 1.66 14.88
CA GLY A 259 5.77 2.83 15.64
C GLY A 259 5.30 3.99 14.78
N GLU A 260 4.79 5.03 15.43
CA GLU A 260 4.43 6.28 14.78
C GLU A 260 5.31 7.42 15.28
N VAL A 261 5.78 8.25 14.35
CA VAL A 261 6.50 9.49 14.64
C VAL A 261 5.55 10.68 14.54
N ILE A 262 5.55 11.52 15.56
CA ILE A 262 4.79 12.78 15.59
C ILE A 262 5.62 13.91 16.18
N ALA A 263 5.40 15.14 15.70
CA ALA A 263 5.80 16.33 16.43
C ALA A 263 4.75 16.66 17.48
N LEU A 264 5.19 16.98 18.70
CA LEU A 264 4.32 17.38 19.81
C LEU A 264 4.51 18.87 20.10
N ARG A 265 3.41 19.53 20.45
CA ARG A 265 3.37 20.88 21.01
C ARG A 265 3.83 20.84 22.48
N PRO A 266 4.21 21.99 23.07
CA PRO A 266 4.60 22.06 24.48
C PRO A 266 3.52 21.59 25.47
N ASP A 267 2.24 21.62 25.08
CA ASP A 267 1.11 21.14 25.87
C ASP A 267 0.86 19.62 25.74
N GLY A 268 1.72 18.91 24.98
CA GLY A 268 1.63 17.47 24.74
C GLY A 268 0.66 17.06 23.64
N ARG A 269 -0.05 18.00 23.00
CA ARG A 269 -0.92 17.70 21.84
C ARG A 269 -0.07 17.53 20.57
N PRO A 270 -0.52 16.73 19.58
CA PRO A 270 0.20 16.61 18.32
C PRO A 270 0.12 17.91 17.51
N GLU A 271 1.22 18.23 16.82
CA GLU A 271 1.18 19.19 15.72
C GLU A 271 0.40 18.61 14.53
N PRO A 272 -0.13 19.47 13.63
CA PRO A 272 -0.76 19.00 12.40
C PRO A 272 0.17 18.08 11.59
N PHE A 273 -0.39 17.05 10.97
CA PHE A 273 0.37 16.07 10.17
C PHE A 273 1.35 16.70 9.16
N GLN A 274 1.01 17.85 8.54
CA GLN A 274 1.90 18.53 7.60
C GLN A 274 3.21 19.00 8.24
N VAL A 275 3.19 19.38 9.52
CA VAL A 275 4.38 19.76 10.29
C VAL A 275 5.27 18.53 10.51
N THR A 276 4.70 17.45 11.04
CA THR A 276 5.40 16.17 11.24
C THR A 276 5.98 15.63 9.93
N SER A 277 5.17 15.51 8.89
CA SER A 277 5.59 14.97 7.60
C SER A 277 6.64 15.84 6.92
N GLY A 278 6.51 17.17 6.99
CA GLY A 278 7.53 18.10 6.51
C GLY A 278 8.86 17.95 7.23
N ARG A 279 8.82 17.77 8.56
CA ARG A 279 10.01 17.54 9.39
C ARG A 279 10.70 16.22 9.06
N VAL A 280 9.96 15.14 8.87
CA VAL A 280 10.50 13.81 8.49
C VAL A 280 11.06 13.79 7.06
N ALA A 281 10.43 14.50 6.13
CA ALA A 281 10.87 14.55 4.74
C ALA A 281 12.12 15.44 4.52
N SER A 282 12.38 16.40 5.41
CA SER A 282 13.48 17.34 5.27
C SER A 282 14.84 16.68 5.46
N ARG A 283 15.74 16.90 4.50
CA ARG A 283 17.16 16.50 4.57
C ARG A 283 18.10 17.67 4.85
N THR A 284 17.59 18.89 4.85
CA THR A 284 18.35 20.12 5.05
C THR A 284 18.16 20.65 6.47
N ASP A 285 19.25 21.09 7.08
CA ASP A 285 19.28 21.73 8.40
C ASP A 285 18.54 20.93 9.51
N VAL A 286 18.73 19.60 9.49
CA VAL A 286 18.11 18.67 10.44
C VAL A 286 18.44 19.04 11.90
N ALA A 287 19.65 19.56 12.16
CA ALA A 287 20.07 19.99 13.49
C ALA A 287 19.28 21.20 14.02
N ALA A 288 18.96 22.18 13.18
CA ALA A 288 18.09 23.29 13.59
C ALA A 288 16.63 22.84 13.71
N LEU A 289 16.15 22.04 12.74
CA LEU A 289 14.79 21.52 12.75
C LEU A 289 14.49 20.63 13.96
N ARG A 290 15.47 19.87 14.44
CA ARG A 290 15.38 19.12 15.70
C ARG A 290 15.05 19.99 16.91
N LYS A 291 15.58 21.22 16.94
CA LYS A 291 15.34 22.15 18.05
C LYS A 291 13.99 22.84 17.93
N SER A 292 13.57 23.20 16.72
CA SER A 292 12.32 23.94 16.50
C SER A 292 11.09 23.05 16.42
N VAL A 293 11.22 21.83 15.88
CA VAL A 293 10.15 20.83 15.71
C VAL A 293 10.70 19.45 16.12
N PRO A 294 10.84 19.20 17.44
CA PRO A 294 11.32 17.92 17.94
C PRO A 294 10.33 16.80 17.60
N LEU A 295 10.86 15.67 17.14
CA LEU A 295 10.07 14.48 16.86
C LEU A 295 10.04 13.53 18.07
N SER A 296 8.86 12.97 18.34
CA SER A 296 8.63 11.90 19.31
C SER A 296 8.20 10.62 18.60
N VAL A 297 8.53 9.46 19.16
CA VAL A 297 8.11 8.15 18.63
C VAL A 297 7.27 7.40 19.66
N PHE A 298 6.23 6.75 19.18
CA PHE A 298 5.38 5.87 19.97
C PHE A 298 5.30 4.50 19.29
N PHE A 299 5.97 3.51 19.86
CA PHE A 299 5.98 2.13 19.39
C PHE A 299 4.69 1.41 19.78
N PHE A 300 4.13 0.63 18.86
CA PHE A 300 2.87 -0.07 19.05
C PHE A 300 2.93 -1.56 18.70
N ASP A 301 4.07 -2.05 18.22
CA ASP A 301 4.34 -3.49 18.01
C ASP A 301 5.85 -3.77 18.02
N ALA A 302 6.21 -5.01 18.35
CA ALA A 302 7.57 -5.52 18.27
C ALA A 302 7.60 -6.76 17.37
N LEU A 303 8.41 -6.70 16.32
CA LEU A 303 8.59 -7.79 15.35
C LEU A 303 9.79 -8.67 15.70
N ARG A 304 10.75 -8.11 16.44
CA ARG A 304 11.94 -8.81 16.92
C ARG A 304 12.50 -8.14 18.17
N VAL A 305 12.88 -8.95 19.15
CA VAL A 305 13.53 -8.53 20.41
C VAL A 305 14.55 -9.59 20.81
N GLY A 306 15.76 -9.18 21.21
CA GLY A 306 16.80 -10.08 21.71
C GLY A 306 17.19 -11.19 20.72
N GLY A 307 17.00 -10.95 19.43
CA GLY A 307 17.27 -11.91 18.36
C GLY A 307 16.15 -12.91 18.04
N ALA A 308 15.03 -12.88 18.76
CA ALA A 308 13.86 -13.72 18.49
C ALA A 308 12.88 -13.02 17.54
N ASP A 309 12.45 -13.72 16.49
CA ASP A 309 11.41 -13.23 15.57
C ASP A 309 10.02 -13.45 16.19
N LEU A 310 9.23 -12.38 16.29
CA LEU A 310 7.96 -12.38 17.01
C LEU A 310 6.74 -12.34 16.07
N LEU A 311 6.93 -12.19 14.75
CA LEU A 311 5.84 -11.96 13.78
C LEU A 311 4.72 -13.01 13.85
N ASP A 312 5.08 -14.25 14.13
CA ASP A 312 4.16 -15.39 14.17
C ASP A 312 3.43 -15.53 15.52
N LEU A 313 3.86 -14.80 16.56
CA LEU A 313 3.26 -14.85 17.89
C LEU A 313 1.96 -14.05 17.94
N PRO A 314 1.02 -14.42 18.85
CA PRO A 314 -0.15 -13.61 19.18
C PRO A 314 0.21 -12.15 19.49
N GLY A 315 -0.65 -11.20 19.12
CA GLY A 315 -0.42 -9.77 19.35
C GLY A 315 -0.29 -9.39 20.82
N SER A 316 -0.85 -10.18 21.74
CA SER A 316 -0.65 -10.06 23.18
C SER A 316 0.79 -10.37 23.60
N GLU A 317 1.37 -11.46 23.10
CA GLU A 317 2.77 -11.85 23.37
C GLU A 317 3.76 -10.86 22.77
N ARG A 318 3.51 -10.40 21.53
CA ARG A 318 4.37 -9.36 20.91
C ARG A 318 4.33 -8.05 21.70
N HIS A 319 3.18 -7.68 22.22
CA HIS A 319 3.07 -6.47 23.04
C HIS A 319 3.75 -6.62 24.39
N ALA A 320 3.64 -7.78 25.05
CA ALA A 320 4.38 -8.04 26.29
C ALA A 320 5.91 -7.96 26.06
N ALA A 321 6.39 -8.46 24.91
CA ALA A 321 7.80 -8.30 24.53
C ALA A 321 8.17 -6.83 24.26
N LEU A 322 7.27 -6.04 23.67
CA LEU A 322 7.46 -4.60 23.50
C LEU A 322 7.56 -3.89 24.86
N GLU A 323 6.64 -4.15 25.78
CA GLU A 323 6.63 -3.56 27.13
C GLU A 323 7.88 -3.91 27.95
N ALA A 324 8.43 -5.12 27.76
CA ALA A 324 9.67 -5.52 28.40
C ALA A 324 10.91 -4.81 27.82
N ALA A 325 10.90 -4.51 26.51
CA ALA A 325 12.07 -3.97 25.79
C ALA A 325 12.09 -2.44 25.69
N VAL A 326 10.94 -1.77 25.88
CA VAL A 326 10.76 -0.34 25.59
C VAL A 326 10.18 0.39 26.81
N PRO A 327 10.75 1.54 27.22
CA PRO A 327 10.17 2.38 28.27
C PRO A 327 8.73 2.79 27.96
N ALA A 328 7.88 2.85 28.99
CA ALA A 328 6.45 3.10 28.85
C ALA A 328 6.13 4.43 28.14
N GLU A 329 6.99 5.45 28.27
CA GLU A 329 6.82 6.76 27.63
C GLU A 329 6.95 6.72 26.11
N LEU A 330 7.62 5.69 25.58
CA LEU A 330 7.80 5.47 24.14
C LEU A 330 6.79 4.45 23.59
N ILE A 331 5.89 3.91 24.40
CA ILE A 331 4.86 2.96 23.97
C ILE A 331 3.54 3.69 23.73
N ALA A 332 2.84 3.31 22.67
CA ALA A 332 1.51 3.83 22.38
C ALA A 332 0.54 3.55 23.54
N PRO A 333 -0.21 4.55 24.05
CA PRO A 333 -1.20 4.32 25.09
C PRO A 333 -2.21 3.25 24.68
N ARG A 334 -2.52 2.35 25.61
CA ARG A 334 -3.30 1.14 25.37
C ARG A 334 -4.20 0.78 26.54
N ILE A 335 -5.36 0.20 26.22
CA ILE A 335 -6.18 -0.60 27.15
C ILE A 335 -6.51 -1.97 26.51
N VAL A 336 -6.89 -2.95 27.32
CA VAL A 336 -7.45 -4.23 26.83
C VAL A 336 -8.83 -4.41 27.43
N THR A 337 -9.85 -4.40 26.60
CA THR A 337 -11.25 -4.48 27.06
C THR A 337 -12.16 -5.15 26.06
N GLY A 338 -13.23 -5.77 26.58
CA GLY A 338 -14.39 -6.20 25.80
C GLY A 338 -15.61 -5.30 26.01
N ASP A 339 -15.52 -4.29 26.87
CA ASP A 339 -16.59 -3.34 27.17
C ASP A 339 -16.58 -2.19 26.13
N PRO A 340 -17.64 -2.05 25.30
CA PRO A 340 -17.74 -0.95 24.35
C PRO A 340 -17.70 0.43 25.01
N ASP A 341 -18.26 0.60 26.21
CA ASP A 341 -18.32 1.92 26.86
C ASP A 341 -16.95 2.37 27.33
N GLU A 342 -16.13 1.44 27.84
CA GLU A 342 -14.73 1.70 28.17
C GLU A 342 -13.92 2.05 26.92
N GLY A 343 -14.12 1.31 25.83
CA GLY A 343 -13.50 1.59 24.55
C GLY A 343 -13.86 2.96 23.97
N GLU A 344 -15.13 3.37 24.05
CA GLU A 344 -15.60 4.68 23.58
C GLU A 344 -15.08 5.84 24.47
N ARG A 345 -14.93 5.63 25.79
CA ARG A 345 -14.24 6.59 26.68
C ARG A 345 -12.78 6.78 26.27
N PHE A 346 -12.07 5.69 26.00
CA PHE A 346 -10.67 5.73 25.57
C PHE A 346 -10.51 6.38 24.19
N PHE A 347 -11.43 6.10 23.26
CA PHE A 347 -11.51 6.81 21.98
C PHE A 347 -11.74 8.31 22.16
N SER A 348 -12.67 8.69 23.03
CA SER A 348 -12.98 10.11 23.31
C SER A 348 -11.78 10.86 23.90
N ASP A 349 -11.02 10.24 24.82
CA ASP A 349 -9.80 10.81 25.39
C ASP A 349 -8.72 11.04 24.31
N ALA A 350 -8.51 10.07 23.41
CA ALA A 350 -7.58 10.22 22.28
C ALA A 350 -7.93 11.44 21.40
N ILE A 351 -9.21 11.63 21.08
CA ILE A 351 -9.70 12.78 20.31
C ILE A 351 -9.54 14.10 21.07
N GLN A 352 -9.89 14.12 22.36
CA GLN A 352 -9.75 15.33 23.20
C GLN A 352 -8.30 15.80 23.28
N ARG A 353 -7.34 14.87 23.30
CA ARG A 353 -5.90 15.13 23.25
C ARG A 353 -5.37 15.48 21.86
N GLY A 354 -6.22 15.42 20.83
CA GLY A 354 -5.91 15.86 19.47
C GLY A 354 -5.37 14.77 18.55
N HIS A 355 -5.42 13.51 18.97
CA HIS A 355 -5.04 12.38 18.11
C HIS A 355 -6.20 11.98 17.18
N GLU A 356 -5.91 11.07 16.24
CA GLU A 356 -6.81 10.77 15.12
C GLU A 356 -7.96 9.80 15.49
N GLY A 357 -7.84 9.11 16.61
CA GLY A 357 -8.80 8.10 17.07
C GLY A 357 -8.10 6.94 17.74
N VAL A 358 -8.56 5.72 17.47
CA VAL A 358 -7.98 4.48 18.03
C VAL A 358 -7.78 3.40 16.97
N VAL A 359 -6.90 2.44 17.28
CA VAL A 359 -6.78 1.18 16.58
C VAL A 359 -7.18 0.06 17.54
N VAL A 360 -8.25 -0.65 17.19
CA VAL A 360 -8.73 -1.85 17.88
C VAL A 360 -8.03 -3.07 17.27
N LYS A 361 -7.27 -3.80 18.09
CA LYS A 361 -6.41 -4.92 17.70
C LYS A 361 -6.84 -6.21 18.38
N SER A 362 -6.97 -7.29 17.62
CA SER A 362 -7.12 -8.65 18.13
C SER A 362 -5.86 -9.05 18.91
N PRO A 363 -5.97 -9.50 20.17
CA PRO A 363 -4.82 -9.97 20.95
C PRO A 363 -4.24 -11.29 20.43
N GLN A 364 -4.97 -12.01 19.57
CA GLN A 364 -4.62 -13.34 19.09
C GLN A 364 -4.06 -13.36 17.66
N THR A 365 -4.23 -12.26 16.91
CA THR A 365 -3.81 -12.24 15.51
C THR A 365 -2.29 -12.03 15.39
N PRO A 366 -1.56 -12.90 14.66
CA PRO A 366 -0.17 -12.68 14.31
C PRO A 366 0.04 -11.43 13.45
N TYR A 367 1.28 -10.98 13.29
CA TYR A 367 1.59 -9.83 12.45
C TYR A 367 1.49 -10.22 10.96
N THR A 368 0.53 -9.65 10.24
CA THR A 368 0.37 -9.91 8.79
C THR A 368 0.88 -8.74 7.97
N ALA A 369 2.19 -8.74 7.70
CA ALA A 369 2.87 -7.73 6.92
C ALA A 369 2.27 -7.51 5.52
N GLY A 370 2.23 -6.25 5.08
CA GLY A 370 1.72 -5.83 3.76
C GLY A 370 0.22 -6.06 3.53
N ARG A 371 -0.51 -6.55 4.54
CA ARG A 371 -1.90 -6.98 4.39
C ARG A 371 -2.84 -6.22 5.30
N ARG A 372 -4.06 -6.06 4.80
CA ARG A 372 -5.20 -5.59 5.58
C ARG A 372 -5.96 -6.80 6.13
N GLY A 373 -5.47 -7.35 7.24
CA GLY A 373 -6.12 -8.45 7.96
C GLY A 373 -7.32 -7.98 8.80
N ALA A 374 -8.11 -8.93 9.31
CA ALA A 374 -9.21 -8.63 10.25
C ALA A 374 -8.71 -8.26 11.66
N GLY A 375 -7.44 -8.52 11.96
CA GLY A 375 -6.89 -8.33 13.30
C GLY A 375 -6.73 -6.87 13.73
N TRP A 376 -6.59 -5.91 12.82
CA TRP A 376 -6.41 -4.49 13.16
C TRP A 376 -7.51 -3.65 12.51
N ILE A 377 -8.22 -2.86 13.30
CA ILE A 377 -9.37 -2.06 12.86
C ILE A 377 -9.22 -0.65 13.41
N LYS A 378 -9.07 0.34 12.53
CA LYS A 378 -9.02 1.74 12.95
C LYS A 378 -10.43 2.31 13.07
N VAL A 379 -10.63 3.08 14.12
CA VAL A 379 -11.84 3.87 14.39
C VAL A 379 -11.41 5.33 14.48
N LYS A 380 -12.07 6.17 13.69
CA LYS A 380 -11.84 7.61 13.62
C LYS A 380 -13.17 8.33 13.80
N PRO A 381 -13.17 9.59 14.27
CA PRO A 381 -14.37 10.40 14.28
C PRO A 381 -14.86 10.52 12.84
N ARG A 382 -16.16 10.27 12.67
CA ARG A 382 -16.81 10.40 11.37
C ARG A 382 -17.35 11.82 11.28
N HIS A 383 -16.61 12.70 10.61
CA HIS A 383 -17.15 14.01 10.26
C HIS A 383 -17.95 13.90 8.97
N THR A 384 -19.18 14.39 9.00
CA THR A 384 -20.02 14.49 7.82
C THR A 384 -20.49 15.92 7.63
N LEU A 385 -20.53 16.35 6.37
CA LEU A 385 -21.16 17.59 5.95
C LEU A 385 -22.10 17.26 4.79
N ASP A 386 -23.27 17.87 4.77
CA ASP A 386 -24.16 17.90 3.63
C ASP A 386 -23.76 19.08 2.73
N LEU A 387 -23.24 18.79 1.54
CA LEU A 387 -22.67 19.78 0.61
C LEU A 387 -23.39 19.73 -0.73
N VAL A 388 -23.27 20.80 -1.52
CA VAL A 388 -23.91 20.91 -2.83
C VAL A 388 -22.94 20.56 -3.95
N VAL A 389 -23.41 19.81 -4.95
CA VAL A 389 -22.64 19.54 -6.17
C VAL A 389 -22.71 20.76 -7.09
N LEU A 390 -21.55 21.36 -7.36
CA LEU A 390 -21.41 22.56 -8.21
C LEU A 390 -21.02 22.23 -9.65
N ALA A 391 -20.26 21.15 -9.83
CA ALA A 391 -19.78 20.65 -11.11
C ALA A 391 -19.31 19.20 -10.98
N ALA A 392 -19.06 18.52 -12.09
CA ALA A 392 -18.40 17.22 -12.11
C ALA A 392 -17.45 17.07 -13.31
N GLU A 393 -16.41 16.28 -13.15
CA GLU A 393 -15.45 15.99 -14.24
C GLU A 393 -15.68 14.61 -14.82
N TRP A 394 -15.47 14.46 -16.13
CA TRP A 394 -15.48 13.17 -16.81
C TRP A 394 -14.40 12.25 -16.24
N GLY A 395 -14.69 10.97 -16.11
CA GLY A 395 -13.75 9.97 -15.65
C GLY A 395 -12.74 9.56 -16.73
N SER A 396 -11.64 8.94 -16.31
CA SER A 396 -10.63 8.35 -17.19
C SER A 396 -10.46 6.86 -16.92
N GLY A 397 -9.80 6.15 -17.85
CA GLY A 397 -9.55 4.72 -17.74
C GLY A 397 -10.86 3.92 -17.65
N ARG A 398 -11.06 3.18 -16.56
CA ARG A 398 -12.28 2.37 -16.35
C ARG A 398 -13.56 3.19 -16.14
N ARG A 399 -13.44 4.51 -15.88
CA ARG A 399 -14.56 5.42 -15.64
C ARG A 399 -14.82 6.37 -16.81
N THR A 400 -14.17 6.13 -17.96
CA THR A 400 -14.43 6.89 -19.20
C THR A 400 -15.91 6.80 -19.54
N GLY A 401 -16.53 7.95 -19.85
CA GLY A 401 -17.96 8.04 -20.13
C GLY A 401 -18.86 8.28 -18.91
N TRP A 402 -18.30 8.38 -17.70
CA TRP A 402 -19.06 8.75 -16.49
C TRP A 402 -18.52 10.03 -15.85
N LEU A 403 -19.41 10.90 -15.37
CA LEU A 403 -19.05 12.02 -14.52
C LEU A 403 -18.70 11.47 -13.13
N SER A 404 -17.45 11.60 -12.69
CA SER A 404 -16.95 10.82 -11.55
C SER A 404 -16.16 11.60 -10.49
N ASN A 405 -15.83 12.86 -10.73
CA ASN A 405 -15.14 13.73 -9.77
C ASN A 405 -16.00 14.97 -9.46
N LEU A 406 -16.71 14.97 -8.33
CA LEU A 406 -17.67 16.00 -7.95
C LEU A 406 -16.96 17.20 -7.33
N HIS A 407 -17.35 18.41 -7.71
CA HIS A 407 -16.96 19.67 -7.07
C HIS A 407 -17.99 20.01 -6.00
N LEU A 408 -17.53 20.16 -4.76
CA LEU A 408 -18.40 20.28 -3.57
C LEU A 408 -18.38 21.70 -3.03
N GLY A 409 -19.56 22.27 -2.76
CA GLY A 409 -19.74 23.60 -2.18
C GLY A 409 -20.48 23.56 -0.84
N ALA A 410 -20.03 24.38 0.10
CA ALA A 410 -20.81 24.72 1.30
C ALA A 410 -21.66 25.96 1.05
N TYR A 411 -22.81 26.04 1.70
CA TYR A 411 -23.71 27.18 1.57
C TYR A 411 -23.10 28.42 2.26
N ASP A 412 -23.17 29.56 1.60
CA ASP A 412 -22.75 30.85 2.16
C ASP A 412 -23.99 31.73 2.38
N PRO A 413 -24.47 31.87 3.62
CA PRO A 413 -25.64 32.69 3.93
C PRO A 413 -25.46 34.18 3.60
N GLU A 414 -24.23 34.69 3.56
CA GLU A 414 -23.98 36.12 3.29
C GLU A 414 -24.20 36.46 1.81
N THR A 415 -23.76 35.56 0.92
CA THR A 415 -23.90 35.76 -0.53
C THR A 415 -25.12 35.06 -1.11
N GLY A 416 -25.74 34.14 -0.36
CA GLY A 416 -26.76 33.21 -0.87
C GLY A 416 -26.20 32.18 -1.86
N GLY A 417 -24.88 32.14 -2.05
CA GLY A 417 -24.18 31.27 -2.99
C GLY A 417 -23.53 30.05 -2.33
N PHE A 418 -22.60 29.43 -3.05
CA PHE A 418 -21.86 28.27 -2.57
C PHE A 418 -20.35 28.46 -2.72
N VAL A 419 -19.61 28.20 -1.64
CA VAL A 419 -18.14 28.27 -1.65
C VAL A 419 -17.58 26.88 -1.83
N MET A 420 -16.80 26.69 -2.91
CA MET A 420 -16.18 25.41 -3.22
C MET A 420 -15.13 25.02 -2.16
N LEU A 421 -15.22 23.78 -1.67
CA LEU A 421 -14.36 23.20 -0.63
C LEU A 421 -13.46 22.07 -1.14
N GLY A 422 -13.57 21.72 -2.41
CA GLY A 422 -12.73 20.68 -3.02
C GLY A 422 -13.47 19.78 -3.98
N LYS A 423 -12.82 18.66 -4.28
CA LYS A 423 -13.33 17.65 -5.22
C LYS A 423 -13.26 16.26 -4.60
N THR A 424 -14.20 15.37 -4.95
CA THR A 424 -14.14 13.96 -4.57
C THR A 424 -14.63 13.02 -5.66
N PHE A 425 -13.99 11.85 -5.74
CA PHE A 425 -14.34 10.75 -6.63
C PHE A 425 -14.52 9.40 -5.89
N LYS A 426 -14.48 9.44 -4.55
CA LYS A 426 -14.52 8.26 -3.68
C LYS A 426 -15.93 8.03 -3.14
N GLY A 427 -16.28 6.76 -2.90
CA GLY A 427 -17.58 6.37 -2.32
C GLY A 427 -18.68 6.13 -3.34
N LEU A 428 -18.33 6.08 -4.63
CA LEU A 428 -19.28 5.92 -5.73
C LEU A 428 -19.20 4.48 -6.28
N THR A 429 -20.33 3.76 -6.23
CA THR A 429 -20.52 2.48 -6.93
C THR A 429 -20.76 2.74 -8.42
N ASP A 430 -20.62 1.70 -9.25
CA ASP A 430 -20.84 1.83 -10.69
C ASP A 430 -22.32 2.19 -11.00
N GLU A 431 -23.26 1.64 -10.23
CA GLU A 431 -24.68 2.01 -10.28
C GLU A 431 -24.90 3.50 -9.96
N LEU A 432 -24.24 4.01 -8.90
CA LEU A 432 -24.34 5.42 -8.52
C LEU A 432 -23.69 6.34 -9.57
N LEU A 433 -22.58 5.90 -10.17
CA LEU A 433 -21.89 6.64 -11.24
C LEU A 433 -22.77 6.78 -12.49
N ALA A 434 -23.47 5.71 -12.88
CA ALA A 434 -24.40 5.74 -14.01
C ALA A 434 -25.55 6.73 -13.73
N TRP A 435 -26.24 6.56 -12.59
CA TRP A 435 -27.35 7.44 -12.20
C TRP A 435 -26.93 8.91 -12.08
N GLN A 436 -25.81 9.20 -11.41
CA GLN A 436 -25.39 10.58 -11.19
C GLN A 436 -24.99 11.25 -12.50
N THR A 437 -24.38 10.50 -13.43
CA THR A 437 -23.99 11.05 -14.75
C THR A 437 -25.23 11.55 -15.48
N GLU A 438 -26.27 10.72 -15.55
CA GLU A 438 -27.54 11.08 -16.16
C GLU A 438 -28.20 12.29 -15.47
N ARG A 439 -28.21 12.30 -14.13
CA ARG A 439 -28.82 13.40 -13.36
C ARG A 439 -28.05 14.71 -13.51
N LEU A 440 -26.72 14.68 -13.49
CA LEU A 440 -25.86 15.86 -13.62
C LEU A 440 -25.93 16.46 -15.03
N LEU A 441 -25.99 15.63 -16.08
CA LEU A 441 -26.18 16.11 -17.45
C LEU A 441 -27.52 16.85 -17.62
N ARG A 442 -28.60 16.41 -16.95
CA ARG A 442 -29.87 17.15 -16.92
C ARG A 442 -29.77 18.50 -16.21
N LEU A 443 -28.84 18.62 -15.27
CA LEU A 443 -28.61 19.85 -14.50
C LEU A 443 -27.49 20.71 -15.09
N ALA A 444 -26.89 20.31 -16.21
CA ALA A 444 -25.77 21.01 -16.80
C ALA A 444 -26.14 22.45 -17.15
N VAL A 445 -25.23 23.37 -16.81
CA VAL A 445 -25.32 24.78 -17.17
C VAL A 445 -24.18 25.06 -18.15
N GLY A 446 -24.52 25.08 -19.43
CA GLY A 446 -23.57 25.29 -20.52
C GLY A 446 -23.13 24.00 -21.22
N PRO A 447 -22.02 24.04 -21.97
CA PRO A 447 -21.51 22.90 -22.73
C PRO A 447 -21.10 21.72 -21.83
N THR A 448 -21.24 20.50 -22.35
CA THR A 448 -20.93 19.25 -21.64
C THR A 448 -19.78 18.45 -22.26
N ASP A 449 -19.27 18.94 -23.39
CA ASP A 449 -18.15 18.38 -24.16
C ASP A 449 -16.78 18.73 -23.58
N GLY A 450 -16.72 19.72 -22.69
CA GLY A 450 -15.54 20.03 -21.90
C GLY A 450 -15.23 18.99 -20.82
N TRP A 451 -14.00 19.04 -20.28
CA TRP A 451 -13.56 18.14 -19.19
C TRP A 451 -14.41 18.27 -17.91
N VAL A 452 -14.87 19.50 -17.62
CA VAL A 452 -15.69 19.83 -16.45
C VAL A 452 -17.08 20.22 -16.93
N VAL A 453 -18.10 19.60 -16.34
CA VAL A 453 -19.51 19.93 -16.54
C VAL A 453 -20.00 20.69 -15.32
N THR A 454 -20.25 21.99 -15.46
CA THR A 454 -20.88 22.82 -14.43
C THR A 454 -22.36 22.48 -14.36
N VAL A 455 -22.92 22.39 -13.15
CA VAL A 455 -24.33 22.05 -12.94
C VAL A 455 -25.05 23.08 -12.10
N LYS A 456 -26.38 23.14 -12.20
CA LYS A 456 -27.22 23.87 -11.26
C LYS A 456 -26.98 23.31 -9.86
N PRO A 457 -26.79 24.16 -8.83
CA PRO A 457 -26.49 23.72 -7.47
C PRO A 457 -27.75 23.19 -6.78
N GLU A 458 -28.30 22.08 -7.26
CA GLU A 458 -29.55 21.47 -6.79
C GLU A 458 -29.34 20.19 -5.97
N LEU A 459 -28.22 19.49 -6.19
CA LEU A 459 -27.99 18.20 -5.55
C LEU A 459 -27.20 18.37 -4.26
N VAL A 460 -27.82 18.02 -3.14
CA VAL A 460 -27.14 17.87 -1.85
C VAL A 460 -26.61 16.45 -1.70
N VAL A 461 -25.38 16.34 -1.19
CA VAL A 461 -24.69 15.08 -0.97
C VAL A 461 -24.06 15.07 0.41
N GLU A 462 -24.25 13.98 1.15
CA GLU A 462 -23.62 13.75 2.44
C GLU A 462 -22.19 13.26 2.22
N ILE A 463 -21.21 14.02 2.72
CA ILE A 463 -19.79 13.81 2.52
C ILE A 463 -19.13 13.46 3.84
N ALA A 464 -18.53 12.28 3.91
CA ALA A 464 -17.59 11.95 4.99
C ALA A 464 -16.19 12.49 4.67
N PHE A 465 -15.48 12.97 5.68
CA PHE A 465 -14.11 13.47 5.53
C PHE A 465 -13.32 13.27 6.83
N ASP A 466 -11.99 13.26 6.71
CA ASP A 466 -11.09 13.03 7.86
C ASP A 466 -10.78 14.33 8.62
N GLY A 467 -10.97 15.50 7.99
CA GLY A 467 -10.77 16.82 8.60
C GLY A 467 -10.72 17.94 7.57
N VAL A 468 -10.57 19.18 8.03
CA VAL A 468 -10.43 20.38 7.17
C VAL A 468 -9.00 20.89 7.23
N GLN A 469 -8.48 21.42 6.13
CA GLN A 469 -7.15 22.05 6.08
C GLN A 469 -7.21 23.41 5.41
N ARG A 470 -6.27 24.31 5.76
CA ARG A 470 -6.07 25.57 5.05
C ARG A 470 -5.56 25.28 3.64
N SER A 471 -6.10 25.97 2.64
CA SER A 471 -5.74 25.76 1.23
C SER A 471 -5.92 27.05 0.43
N PRO A 472 -4.86 27.60 -0.17
CA PRO A 472 -4.96 28.78 -1.03
C PRO A 472 -5.65 28.48 -2.37
N ARG A 473 -5.84 27.20 -2.72
CA ARG A 473 -6.41 26.76 -3.99
C ARG A 473 -7.91 27.04 -4.13
N TYR A 474 -8.64 27.16 -3.02
CA TYR A 474 -10.10 27.25 -3.02
C TYR A 474 -10.55 28.60 -2.44
N PRO A 475 -11.65 29.19 -2.94
CA PRO A 475 -12.08 30.54 -2.54
C PRO A 475 -12.28 30.71 -1.03
N GLY A 476 -12.72 29.67 -0.32
CA GLY A 476 -12.91 29.70 1.13
C GLY A 476 -11.63 29.64 1.96
N GLY A 477 -10.45 29.50 1.33
CA GLY A 477 -9.18 29.29 2.00
C GLY A 477 -9.06 27.92 2.69
N MET A 478 -9.94 26.98 2.37
CA MET A 478 -10.12 25.70 3.06
C MET A 478 -10.35 24.56 2.07
N ALA A 479 -9.98 23.34 2.47
CA ALA A 479 -10.25 22.12 1.72
C ALA A 479 -10.60 20.95 2.64
N LEU A 480 -11.45 20.04 2.16
CA LEU A 480 -11.75 18.78 2.85
C LEU A 480 -10.62 17.74 2.61
N ARG A 481 -10.14 17.10 3.68
CA ARG A 481 -9.19 15.97 3.61
C ARG A 481 -9.94 14.65 3.45
N PHE A 482 -9.52 13.85 2.47
CA PHE A 482 -10.05 12.51 2.22
C PHE A 482 -11.58 12.40 2.05
N ALA A 483 -12.21 13.46 1.51
CA ALA A 483 -13.65 13.50 1.26
C ALA A 483 -14.14 12.28 0.46
N ARG A 484 -15.30 11.75 0.84
CA ARG A 484 -15.97 10.60 0.23
C ARG A 484 -17.48 10.82 0.25
N VAL A 485 -18.13 10.51 -0.87
CA VAL A 485 -19.59 10.47 -0.96
C VAL A 485 -20.13 9.31 -0.13
N LEU A 486 -21.06 9.61 0.78
CA LEU A 486 -21.82 8.58 1.49
C LEU A 486 -23.13 8.28 0.76
N ARG A 487 -23.92 9.32 0.49
CA ARG A 487 -25.21 9.23 -0.19
C ARG A 487 -25.65 10.61 -0.67
N TYR A 488 -26.51 10.63 -1.69
CA TYR A 488 -27.27 11.83 -2.04
C TYR A 488 -28.39 12.06 -1.02
N ARG A 489 -28.72 13.32 -0.79
CA ARG A 489 -29.71 13.78 0.21
C ARG A 489 -30.90 14.43 -0.48
N PRO A 490 -31.78 13.65 -1.15
CA PRO A 490 -32.95 14.20 -1.82
C PRO A 490 -33.94 14.85 -0.84
N ASP A 491 -33.78 14.57 0.45
CA ASP A 491 -34.52 15.16 1.56
C ASP A 491 -34.08 16.60 1.90
N LYS A 492 -32.96 17.09 1.35
CA LYS A 492 -32.41 18.41 1.62
C LYS A 492 -32.44 19.30 0.39
N ARG A 493 -32.85 20.56 0.58
CA ARG A 493 -32.65 21.64 -0.39
C ARG A 493 -31.21 22.18 -0.32
N PRO A 494 -30.70 22.80 -1.39
CA PRO A 494 -29.34 23.37 -1.41
C PRO A 494 -29.05 24.36 -0.29
N GLU A 495 -30.02 25.19 0.11
CA GLU A 495 -29.86 26.18 1.19
C GLU A 495 -29.81 25.54 2.58
N GLN A 496 -30.13 24.25 2.69
CA GLN A 496 -30.02 23.43 3.91
C GLN A 496 -28.72 22.64 3.98
N ALA A 497 -27.81 22.83 3.02
CA ALA A 497 -26.45 22.34 3.08
C ALA A 497 -25.69 23.04 4.22
N ASP A 498 -24.65 22.38 4.73
CA ASP A 498 -23.82 22.94 5.79
C ASP A 498 -23.09 24.19 5.30
N THR A 499 -22.93 25.14 6.23
CA THR A 499 -22.45 26.47 5.90
C THR A 499 -20.93 26.56 5.87
N VAL A 500 -20.39 27.55 5.15
CA VAL A 500 -18.95 27.84 5.14
C VAL A 500 -18.41 28.09 6.55
N ALA A 501 -19.21 28.71 7.43
CA ALA A 501 -18.87 28.92 8.83
C ALA A 501 -18.77 27.60 9.61
N ALA A 502 -19.70 26.66 9.38
CA ALA A 502 -19.66 25.32 9.98
C ALA A 502 -18.37 24.58 9.58
N VAL A 503 -17.98 24.68 8.30
CA VAL A 503 -16.72 24.09 7.83
C VAL A 503 -15.51 24.79 8.44
N ARG A 504 -15.54 26.11 8.60
CA ARG A 504 -14.45 26.88 9.21
C ARG A 504 -14.24 26.52 10.68
N ALA A 505 -15.31 26.20 11.41
CA ALA A 505 -15.23 25.75 12.80
C ALA A 505 -14.48 24.42 12.98
N LEU A 506 -14.35 23.63 11.90
CA LEU A 506 -13.63 22.35 11.87
C LEU A 506 -12.14 22.51 11.47
N LEU A 507 -11.66 23.72 11.22
CA LEU A 507 -10.23 23.93 11.00
C LEU A 507 -9.44 23.64 12.28
N PRO A 508 -8.30 22.92 12.18
CA PRO A 508 -7.35 22.81 13.28
C PRO A 508 -6.94 24.21 13.77
N ARG A 509 -6.99 24.41 15.09
CA ARG A 509 -6.54 25.64 15.74
C ARG A 509 -5.02 25.75 15.72
#